data_AF-A0A7T6XJN0-F1
#
_entry.id   AF-A0A7T6XJN0-F1
#
_cell.length_a   1.000
_cell.length_b   1.000
_cell.length_c   1.000
_cell.angle_alpha   90.00
_cell.angle_beta   90.00
_cell.angle_gamma   90.00
#
_symmetry.space_group_name_H-M   'P 1'
#
loop_
_entity.id
_entity.type
_entity.pdbx_description
1 polymer ?
#
loop_
_entity_poly.entity_id
_entity_poly.type
_entity_poly.pdbx_seq_one_letter_code
_entity_poly.pdbx_strand_id
1 'polypeptide(L)'
;MSLKSPAEAHVDPATQIIQKEPKRKWVSYIWDTFDKSPEERRLLFKLDSAILTFASLGYFIKYLDQININNAFVSGMKEDLGMYGNELNYMQTCWNIGYVIGEIPSNILLTRVKPRYWIPAMEEVNLAQTRMKLEGRRNREPYTKSKLKKIFSSWHIYLLTLLYVCFNNGAAGSQPIFQQFLKHSKDPVYSISQINSIPTTTPAVQVVTTLAYAWISDTVLNGSRWPPVVFGACVNIISYVSLAVWDIPMGWKWTCYIISGAGFGLSGLLMAWAHEICSEDNEERSLVIGSMNEMAYVFQAWLPLVVWQQVDGPEYRKGFITVTVLSVILIISTFVVRFLHNREKLRQGNQIQEAETEDHSSDSPGRISIETKPIKS
;
A
#
# COMPACT_ATOMS: atom_id res chain seq x y z
N MET A 1 55.80 -25.04 47.27
CA MET A 1 54.58 -24.33 47.68
C MET A 1 54.22 -23.38 46.54
N SER A 2 53.36 -23.85 45.62
CA SER A 2 53.08 -23.19 44.33
C SER A 2 51.80 -22.38 44.44
N LEU A 3 51.88 -21.06 44.23
CA LEU A 3 50.74 -20.15 44.21
C LEU A 3 50.09 -20.19 42.82
N LYS A 4 48.79 -20.49 42.77
CA LYS A 4 47.96 -20.54 41.55
C LYS A 4 47.64 -19.13 41.04
N SER A 5 47.74 -18.97 39.71
CA SER A 5 47.28 -17.81 38.94
C SER A 5 45.74 -17.70 38.96
N PRO A 6 45.14 -16.50 39.11
CA PRO A 6 43.69 -16.35 39.02
C PRO A 6 43.22 -16.30 37.56
N ALA A 7 42.42 -17.32 37.21
CA ALA A 7 41.23 -17.28 36.36
C ALA A 7 41.32 -16.57 35.00
N GLU A 8 41.55 -17.38 33.98
CA GLU A 8 40.91 -17.26 32.68
C GLU A 8 39.40 -17.04 32.89
N ALA A 9 38.89 -15.88 32.46
CA ALA A 9 37.46 -15.64 32.40
C ALA A 9 36.88 -16.60 31.34
N HIS A 10 36.28 -17.68 31.82
CA HIS A 10 35.40 -18.54 31.04
C HIS A 10 34.31 -17.66 30.41
N VAL A 11 34.47 -17.35 29.12
CA VAL A 11 33.37 -16.83 28.31
C VAL A 11 32.36 -17.96 28.21
N ASP A 12 31.20 -17.76 28.84
CA ASP A 12 30.11 -18.70 28.88
C ASP A 12 29.70 -19.06 27.44
N PRO A 13 29.65 -20.34 27.03
CA PRO A 13 29.24 -20.72 25.68
C PRO A 13 27.82 -20.26 25.32
N ALA A 14 27.02 -19.90 26.34
CA ALA A 14 25.68 -19.35 26.19
C ALA A 14 25.64 -17.98 25.49
N THR A 15 26.73 -17.20 25.51
CA THR A 15 26.80 -15.90 24.83
C THR A 15 27.15 -16.02 23.34
N GLN A 16 27.55 -17.21 22.88
CA GLN A 16 27.76 -17.53 21.46
C GLN A 16 26.52 -18.10 20.77
N ILE A 17 25.33 -17.91 21.33
CA ILE A 17 24.09 -17.96 20.52
C ILE A 17 24.00 -16.63 19.75
N ILE A 18 25.00 -16.40 18.91
CA ILE A 18 24.87 -15.57 17.72
C ILE A 18 23.59 -16.06 17.06
N GLN A 19 22.62 -15.15 16.90
CA GLN A 19 21.44 -15.33 16.09
C GLN A 19 21.88 -15.87 14.72
N LYS A 20 21.95 -17.20 14.60
CA LYS A 20 22.18 -17.84 13.34
C LYS A 20 20.87 -17.67 12.62
N GLU A 21 20.76 -16.68 11.73
CA GLU A 21 19.59 -16.52 10.89
C GLU A 21 19.20 -17.92 10.39
N PRO A 22 18.02 -18.44 10.77
CA PRO A 22 17.67 -19.80 10.41
C PRO A 22 17.72 -19.88 8.90
N LYS A 23 18.52 -20.82 8.36
CA LYS A 23 18.61 -21.02 6.91
C LYS A 23 17.19 -21.22 6.38
N ARG A 24 16.67 -20.18 5.69
CA ARG A 24 15.33 -20.17 5.13
C ARG A 24 15.15 -21.42 4.27
N LYS A 25 14.27 -22.33 4.70
CA LYS A 25 13.89 -23.48 3.88
C LYS A 25 13.20 -22.96 2.64
N TRP A 26 13.30 -23.65 1.51
CA TRP A 26 12.60 -23.22 0.29
C TRP A 26 11.08 -23.05 0.50
N VAL A 27 10.50 -23.78 1.46
CA VAL A 27 9.10 -23.67 1.88
C VAL A 27 8.77 -22.30 2.51
N SER A 28 9.74 -21.62 3.15
CA SER A 28 9.55 -20.28 3.71
C SER A 28 9.45 -19.20 2.64
N TYR A 29 9.88 -19.48 1.40
CA TYR A 29 9.61 -18.61 0.24
C TYR A 29 8.18 -18.73 -0.27
N ILE A 30 7.46 -19.79 0.09
CA ILE A 30 6.06 -19.98 -0.28
C ILE A 30 5.17 -19.38 0.80
N TRP A 31 5.45 -19.63 2.08
CA TRP A 31 4.61 -19.13 3.17
C TRP A 31 5.33 -19.13 4.53
N ASP A 32 5.40 -17.96 5.18
CA ASP A 32 6.16 -17.73 6.43
C ASP A 32 5.52 -18.39 7.67
N THR A 33 4.26 -18.84 7.57
CA THR A 33 3.52 -19.44 8.69
C THR A 33 3.95 -20.87 9.00
N PHE A 34 4.69 -21.54 8.11
CA PHE A 34 5.09 -22.93 8.31
C PHE A 34 6.23 -23.11 9.33
N ASP A 35 6.97 -22.04 9.64
CA ASP A 35 8.06 -22.06 10.62
C ASP A 35 7.61 -21.69 12.05
N LYS A 36 6.31 -21.39 12.25
CA LYS A 36 5.72 -21.01 13.54
C LYS A 36 5.23 -22.21 14.35
N SER A 37 5.09 -22.05 15.67
CA SER A 37 4.61 -23.12 16.55
C SER A 37 3.19 -23.57 16.17
N PRO A 38 2.82 -24.85 16.39
CA PRO A 38 1.49 -25.36 16.03
C PRO A 38 0.32 -24.58 16.67
N GLU A 39 0.54 -24.09 17.89
CA GLU A 39 -0.43 -23.29 18.64
C GLU A 39 -0.60 -21.89 18.03
N GLU A 40 0.51 -21.22 17.69
CA GLU A 40 0.48 -19.92 17.01
C GLU A 40 -0.18 -20.04 15.64
N ARG A 41 0.10 -21.11 14.89
CA ARG A 41 -0.51 -21.37 13.59
C ARG A 41 -2.01 -21.62 13.69
N ARG A 42 -2.49 -22.38 14.69
CA ARG A 42 -3.92 -22.63 14.89
C ARG A 42 -4.66 -21.34 15.28
N LEU A 43 -4.03 -20.52 16.12
CA LEU A 43 -4.57 -19.21 16.47
C LEU A 43 -4.65 -18.27 15.27
N LEU A 44 -3.55 -18.14 14.51
CA LEU A 44 -3.50 -17.33 13.29
C LEU A 44 -4.56 -17.79 12.30
N PHE A 45 -4.67 -19.09 12.05
CA PHE A 45 -5.68 -19.62 11.14
C PHE A 45 -7.13 -19.33 11.59
N LYS A 46 -7.42 -19.43 12.90
CA LYS A 46 -8.76 -19.12 13.42
C LYS A 46 -9.08 -17.63 13.26
N LEU A 47 -8.14 -16.76 13.59
CA LEU A 47 -8.27 -15.31 13.47
C LEU A 47 -8.40 -14.87 12.00
N ASP A 48 -7.51 -15.37 11.14
CA ASP A 48 -7.50 -15.09 9.72
C ASP A 48 -8.78 -15.60 9.06
N SER A 49 -9.22 -16.83 9.34
CA SER A 49 -10.47 -17.37 8.79
C SER A 49 -11.69 -16.53 9.18
N ALA A 50 -11.77 -16.10 10.44
CA ALA A 50 -12.90 -15.34 10.94
C ALA A 50 -12.93 -13.91 10.37
N ILE A 51 -11.80 -13.18 10.47
CA ILE A 51 -11.68 -11.78 10.04
C ILE A 51 -11.66 -11.66 8.52
N LEU A 52 -10.85 -12.48 7.83
CA LEU A 52 -10.74 -12.40 6.37
C LEU A 52 -12.06 -12.80 5.70
N THR A 53 -12.79 -13.79 6.20
CA THR A 53 -14.08 -14.18 5.59
C THR A 53 -15.09 -13.05 5.70
N PHE A 54 -15.23 -12.44 6.89
CA PHE A 54 -16.17 -11.34 7.08
C PHE A 54 -15.78 -10.10 6.26
N ALA A 55 -14.49 -9.72 6.28
CA ALA A 55 -13.98 -8.59 5.51
C ALA A 55 -14.11 -8.82 3.99
N SER A 56 -13.79 -10.03 3.52
CA SER A 56 -13.90 -10.39 2.10
C SER A 56 -15.35 -10.39 1.65
N LEU A 57 -16.27 -10.96 2.43
CA LEU A 57 -17.68 -10.99 2.08
C LEU A 57 -18.29 -9.58 2.08
N GLY A 58 -17.98 -8.76 3.09
CA GLY A 58 -18.43 -7.37 3.16
C GLY A 58 -17.92 -6.54 1.98
N TYR A 59 -16.63 -6.66 1.66
CA TYR A 59 -16.05 -5.98 0.51
C TYR A 59 -16.61 -6.51 -0.82
N PHE A 60 -16.84 -7.82 -0.92
CA PHE A 60 -17.46 -8.44 -2.09
C PHE A 60 -18.87 -7.90 -2.34
N ILE A 61 -19.71 -7.84 -1.32
CA ILE A 61 -21.08 -7.28 -1.42
C ILE A 61 -21.01 -5.81 -1.86
N LYS A 62 -20.15 -5.01 -1.22
CA LYS A 62 -19.92 -3.60 -1.59
C LYS A 62 -19.51 -3.46 -3.05
N TYR A 63 -18.58 -4.28 -3.50
CA TYR A 63 -18.03 -4.20 -4.85
C TYR A 63 -19.04 -4.66 -5.92
N LEU A 64 -19.84 -5.68 -5.59
CA LEU A 64 -20.93 -6.17 -6.44
C LEU A 64 -21.96 -5.06 -6.67
N ASP A 65 -22.34 -4.33 -5.61
CA ASP A 65 -23.25 -3.18 -5.71
C ASP A 65 -22.69 -2.07 -6.62
N GLN A 66 -21.42 -1.69 -6.43
CA GLN A 66 -20.76 -0.68 -7.27
C GLN A 66 -20.69 -1.08 -8.75
N ILE A 67 -20.37 -2.33 -9.05
CA ILE A 67 -20.30 -2.81 -10.43
C ILE A 67 -21.69 -2.87 -11.07
N ASN A 68 -22.71 -3.27 -10.31
CA ASN A 68 -24.06 -3.42 -10.83
C ASN A 68 -24.63 -2.12 -11.40
N ILE A 69 -24.29 -0.96 -10.82
CA ILE A 69 -24.69 0.35 -11.36
C ILE A 69 -24.14 0.55 -12.78
N ASN A 70 -22.86 0.22 -13.02
CA ASN A 70 -22.24 0.34 -14.33
C ASN A 70 -22.83 -0.67 -15.33
N ASN A 71 -23.05 -1.91 -14.91
CA ASN A 71 -23.68 -2.94 -15.75
C ASN A 71 -25.11 -2.55 -16.13
N ALA A 72 -25.89 -2.04 -15.17
CA ALA A 72 -27.26 -1.56 -15.40
C ALA A 72 -27.28 -0.38 -16.37
N PHE A 73 -26.34 0.56 -16.23
CA PHE A 73 -26.17 1.69 -17.15
C PHE A 73 -26.01 1.24 -18.61
N VAL A 74 -25.16 0.24 -18.85
CA VAL A 74 -24.90 -0.25 -20.22
C VAL A 74 -26.05 -1.12 -20.74
N SER A 75 -26.80 -1.78 -19.85
CA SER A 75 -27.87 -2.75 -20.17
C SER A 75 -29.25 -2.15 -20.44
N GLY A 76 -29.46 -0.84 -20.26
CA GLY A 76 -30.75 -0.19 -20.56
C GLY A 76 -31.13 0.96 -19.63
N MET A 77 -30.51 1.07 -18.44
CA MET A 77 -30.83 2.13 -17.47
C MET A 77 -30.61 3.53 -18.06
N LYS A 78 -29.66 3.67 -18.98
CA LYS A 78 -29.43 4.93 -19.69
C LYS A 78 -30.68 5.35 -20.49
N GLU A 79 -31.23 4.43 -21.27
CA GLU A 79 -32.36 4.66 -22.15
C GLU A 79 -33.68 4.79 -21.35
N ASP A 80 -33.87 3.96 -20.32
CA ASP A 80 -35.10 3.92 -19.51
C ASP A 80 -35.29 5.14 -18.60
N LEU A 81 -34.19 5.65 -18.03
CA LEU A 81 -34.22 6.85 -17.17
C LEU A 81 -34.03 8.15 -17.96
N GLY A 82 -33.85 8.06 -19.29
CA GLY A 82 -33.51 9.21 -20.11
C GLY A 82 -32.22 9.88 -19.66
N MET A 83 -31.22 9.09 -19.25
CA MET A 83 -29.97 9.64 -18.75
C MET A 83 -29.07 10.09 -19.90
N TYR A 84 -28.89 11.40 -20.05
CA TYR A 84 -28.09 12.00 -21.12
C TYR A 84 -26.94 12.84 -20.58
N GLY A 85 -25.76 12.76 -21.20
CA GLY A 85 -24.59 13.56 -20.81
C GLY A 85 -23.78 12.93 -19.68
N ASN A 86 -23.42 13.69 -18.64
CA ASN A 86 -22.46 13.24 -17.61
C ASN A 86 -23.13 12.68 -16.32
N GLU A 87 -24.39 12.26 -16.40
CA GLU A 87 -25.18 11.91 -15.21
C GLU A 87 -24.67 10.67 -14.46
N LEU A 88 -24.14 9.66 -15.16
CA LEU A 88 -23.45 8.55 -14.49
C LEU A 88 -22.25 9.04 -13.68
N ASN A 89 -21.49 9.99 -14.24
CA ASN A 89 -20.32 10.54 -13.57
C ASN A 89 -20.74 11.38 -12.36
N TYR A 90 -21.86 12.10 -12.44
CA TYR A 90 -22.42 12.82 -11.30
C TYR A 90 -22.85 11.86 -10.20
N MET A 91 -23.49 10.72 -10.51
CA MET A 91 -23.86 9.72 -9.50
C MET A 91 -22.63 9.14 -8.80
N GLN A 92 -21.60 8.75 -9.55
CA GLN A 92 -20.33 8.27 -8.98
C GLN A 92 -19.63 9.36 -8.15
N THR A 93 -19.69 10.61 -8.58
CA THR A 93 -19.15 11.76 -7.84
C THR A 93 -19.88 11.94 -6.51
N CYS A 94 -21.22 11.90 -6.51
CA CYS A 94 -22.02 12.01 -5.29
C CYS A 94 -21.68 10.89 -4.30
N TRP A 95 -21.48 9.66 -4.79
CA TRP A 95 -21.01 8.55 -3.96
C TRP A 95 -19.64 8.84 -3.35
N ASN A 96 -18.67 9.30 -4.15
CA ASN A 96 -17.32 9.63 -3.68
C ASN A 96 -17.32 10.78 -2.66
N ILE A 97 -18.14 11.82 -2.88
CA ILE A 97 -18.31 12.92 -1.93
C ILE A 97 -18.89 12.40 -0.61
N GLY A 98 -19.94 11.55 -0.68
CA GLY A 98 -20.51 10.93 0.51
C GLY A 98 -19.51 10.06 1.26
N TYR A 99 -18.68 9.31 0.52
CA TYR A 99 -17.60 8.50 1.09
C TYR A 99 -16.55 9.38 1.80
N VAL A 100 -16.02 10.42 1.15
CA VAL A 100 -15.03 11.34 1.74
C VAL A 100 -15.59 12.04 2.97
N ILE A 101 -16.82 12.56 2.90
CA ILE A 101 -17.47 13.24 4.03
C ILE A 101 -17.76 12.25 5.16
N GLY A 102 -18.12 11.00 4.86
CA GLY A 102 -18.41 9.97 5.86
C GLY A 102 -17.15 9.36 6.49
N GLU A 103 -16.03 9.33 5.76
CA GLU A 103 -14.77 8.75 6.21
C GLU A 103 -14.14 9.57 7.35
N ILE A 104 -14.14 10.90 7.26
CA ILE A 104 -13.61 11.81 8.31
C ILE A 104 -14.29 11.59 9.68
N PRO A 105 -15.63 11.70 9.83
CA PRO A 105 -16.29 11.45 11.10
C PRO A 105 -16.18 9.98 11.53
N SER A 106 -16.16 9.02 10.60
CA SER A 106 -15.90 7.60 10.93
C SER A 106 -14.51 7.40 11.53
N ASN A 107 -13.48 8.00 10.93
CA ASN A 107 -12.10 7.97 11.42
C ASN A 107 -11.94 8.68 12.77
N ILE A 108 -12.59 9.83 12.95
CA ILE A 108 -12.61 10.52 14.25
C ILE A 108 -13.37 9.68 15.29
N LEU A 109 -14.47 9.04 14.92
CA LEU A 109 -15.25 8.19 15.81
C LEU A 109 -14.43 6.99 16.27
N LEU A 110 -13.60 6.39 15.41
CA LEU A 110 -12.63 5.35 15.78
C LEU A 110 -11.57 5.83 16.80
N THR A 111 -11.32 7.15 16.90
CA THR A 111 -10.43 7.72 17.94
C THR A 111 -11.14 7.95 19.28
N ARG A 112 -12.46 8.18 19.27
CA ARG A 112 -13.27 8.52 20.46
C ARG A 112 -13.96 7.31 21.06
N VAL A 113 -14.40 6.39 20.21
CA VAL A 113 -15.07 5.15 20.54
C VAL A 113 -14.03 4.05 20.36
N LYS A 114 -13.69 3.33 21.45
CA LYS A 114 -12.81 2.16 21.37
C LYS A 114 -13.33 1.27 20.22
N PRO A 115 -12.48 0.79 19.30
CA PRO A 115 -12.88 -0.12 18.23
C PRO A 115 -13.75 -1.30 18.72
N ARG A 116 -13.64 -1.66 20.02
CA ARG A 116 -14.55 -2.48 20.82
C ARG A 116 -16.06 -2.25 20.62
N TYR A 117 -16.51 -1.02 20.34
CA TYR A 117 -17.93 -0.67 20.20
C TYR A 117 -18.34 -0.24 18.79
N TRP A 118 -17.39 0.05 17.90
CA TRP A 118 -17.67 0.36 16.49
C TRP A 118 -17.57 -0.87 15.57
N ILE A 119 -16.77 -1.87 15.96
CA ILE A 119 -16.63 -3.16 15.26
C ILE A 119 -17.53 -4.30 15.81
N PRO A 120 -18.36 -4.20 16.87
CA PRO A 120 -18.76 -5.32 17.73
C PRO A 120 -19.61 -6.39 17.03
N ALA A 121 -18.91 -7.23 16.28
CA ALA A 121 -19.31 -8.49 15.73
C ALA A 121 -18.14 -9.50 15.70
N MET A 122 -16.87 -9.13 15.92
CA MET A 122 -15.79 -10.13 16.03
C MET A 122 -14.75 -9.81 17.11
N GLU A 123 -14.57 -10.83 17.95
CA GLU A 123 -13.81 -10.93 19.19
C GLU A 123 -12.28 -11.02 18.97
N GLU A 124 -11.53 -10.80 20.06
CA GLU A 124 -10.06 -11.01 20.23
C GLU A 124 -9.13 -9.77 20.23
N VAL A 125 -9.48 -8.81 21.11
CA VAL A 125 -8.62 -7.68 21.49
C VAL A 125 -7.40 -8.10 22.34
N ASN A 126 -7.50 -9.16 23.15
CA ASN A 126 -6.46 -9.47 24.14
C ASN A 126 -5.15 -9.99 23.50
N LEU A 127 -5.26 -10.73 22.40
CA LEU A 127 -4.11 -11.27 21.68
C LEU A 127 -3.40 -10.24 20.80
N ALA A 128 -4.15 -9.35 20.14
CA ALA A 128 -3.58 -8.24 19.36
C ALA A 128 -2.85 -7.22 20.26
N GLN A 129 -3.40 -6.92 21.44
CA GLN A 129 -2.74 -6.07 22.43
C GLN A 129 -1.50 -6.73 23.05
N THR A 130 -1.55 -8.05 23.25
CA THR A 130 -0.39 -8.81 23.73
C THR A 130 0.73 -8.84 22.67
N ARG A 131 0.41 -9.01 21.38
CA ARG A 131 1.38 -8.91 20.27
C ARG A 131 1.99 -7.52 20.12
N MET A 132 1.19 -6.46 20.20
CA MET A 132 1.69 -5.08 20.16
C MET A 132 2.69 -4.77 21.28
N LYS A 133 2.47 -5.33 22.48
CA LYS A 133 3.38 -5.21 23.62
C LYS A 133 4.64 -6.07 23.47
N LEU A 134 4.52 -7.27 22.89
CA LEU A 134 5.65 -8.16 22.60
C LEU A 134 6.53 -7.64 21.45
N GLU A 135 5.97 -6.90 20.49
CA GLU A 135 6.70 -6.24 19.40
C GLU A 135 7.38 -4.91 19.81
N GLY A 136 7.25 -4.47 21.07
CA GLY A 136 7.89 -3.23 21.54
C GLY A 136 7.35 -1.94 20.92
N ARG A 137 6.17 -1.97 20.27
CA ARG A 137 5.61 -0.77 19.62
C ARG A 137 5.12 0.24 20.67
N ARG A 138 5.62 1.47 20.61
CA ARG A 138 5.22 2.59 21.50
C ARG A 138 3.70 2.79 21.50
N ASN A 139 3.12 3.00 22.69
CA ASN A 139 1.71 3.38 22.81
C ASN A 139 1.44 4.73 22.13
N ARG A 140 0.25 4.89 21.53
CA ARG A 140 -0.18 6.15 20.90
C ARG A 140 -0.12 7.31 21.90
N GLU A 141 0.63 8.35 21.56
CA GLU A 141 0.73 9.56 22.37
C GLU A 141 -0.23 10.65 21.86
N PRO A 142 -0.71 11.56 22.72
CA PRO A 142 -1.59 12.65 22.30
C PRO A 142 -0.91 13.59 21.28
N TYR A 143 -1.66 14.00 20.26
CA TYR A 143 -1.19 14.92 19.22
C TYR A 143 -0.71 16.24 19.84
N THR A 144 0.59 16.50 19.75
CA THR A 144 1.20 17.77 20.18
C THR A 144 1.44 18.64 18.95
N LYS A 145 1.26 19.97 19.06
CA LYS A 145 1.49 20.93 17.96
C LYS A 145 2.88 20.78 17.31
N SER A 146 3.91 20.46 18.11
CA SER A 146 5.26 20.18 17.63
C SER A 146 5.34 18.94 16.73
N LYS A 147 4.66 17.84 17.12
CA LYS A 147 4.57 16.63 16.29
C LYS A 147 3.83 16.89 14.99
N LEU A 148 2.70 17.61 15.03
CA LEU A 148 1.98 17.99 13.80
C LEU A 148 2.88 18.81 12.87
N LYS A 149 3.62 19.80 13.40
CA LYS A 149 4.58 20.58 12.61
C LYS A 149 5.66 19.69 11.98
N LYS A 150 6.18 18.69 12.71
CA LYS A 150 7.15 17.71 12.19
C LYS A 150 6.55 16.91 11.03
N ILE A 151 5.35 16.34 11.22
CA ILE A 151 4.70 15.50 10.20
C ILE A 151 4.36 16.31 8.94
N PHE A 152 3.81 17.52 9.08
CA PHE A 152 3.51 18.40 7.93
C PHE A 152 4.76 19.02 7.29
N SER A 153 5.92 18.95 7.94
CA SER A 153 7.20 19.33 7.33
C SER A 153 7.93 18.13 6.72
N SER A 154 7.44 16.91 6.95
CA SER A 154 8.01 15.69 6.41
C SER A 154 7.67 15.54 4.93
N TRP A 155 8.59 14.97 4.17
CA TRP A 155 8.34 14.62 2.78
C TRP A 155 7.39 13.42 2.67
N HIS A 156 7.27 12.59 3.72
CA HIS A 156 6.47 11.37 3.74
C HIS A 156 5.01 11.68 3.40
N ILE A 157 4.40 12.68 4.03
CA ILE A 157 2.98 13.01 3.79
C ILE A 157 2.73 13.47 2.35
N TYR A 158 3.60 14.28 1.75
CA TYR A 158 3.34 14.83 0.42
C TYR A 158 3.63 13.81 -0.68
N LEU A 159 4.78 13.14 -0.64
CA LEU A 159 5.20 12.24 -1.71
C LEU A 159 4.45 10.91 -1.67
N LEU A 160 4.18 10.34 -0.48
CA LEU A 160 3.42 9.09 -0.40
C LEU A 160 1.96 9.31 -0.78
N THR A 161 1.38 10.46 -0.40
CA THR A 161 0.04 10.86 -0.84
C THR A 161 -0.01 11.07 -2.34
N LEU A 162 0.93 11.84 -2.92
CA LEU A 162 1.01 12.03 -4.38
C LEU A 162 1.13 10.69 -5.12
N LEU A 163 1.97 9.80 -4.61
CA LEU A 163 2.22 8.49 -5.19
C LEU A 163 0.93 7.65 -5.19
N TYR A 164 0.18 7.63 -4.09
CA TYR A 164 -1.09 6.90 -4.02
C TYR A 164 -2.20 7.56 -4.85
N VAL A 165 -2.28 8.89 -4.91
CA VAL A 165 -3.21 9.62 -5.78
C VAL A 165 -2.97 9.28 -7.24
N CYS A 166 -1.70 9.27 -7.68
CA CYS A 166 -1.32 8.94 -9.05
C CYS A 166 -1.60 7.47 -9.38
N PHE A 167 -1.39 6.56 -8.43
CA PHE A 167 -1.77 5.16 -8.60
C PHE A 167 -3.29 4.99 -8.74
N ASN A 168 -4.06 5.52 -7.78
CA ASN A 168 -5.51 5.31 -7.72
C ASN A 168 -6.24 5.92 -8.92
N ASN A 169 -5.80 7.09 -9.36
CA ASN A 169 -6.38 7.80 -10.51
C ASN A 169 -5.64 7.50 -11.82
N GLY A 170 -4.53 6.76 -11.80
CA GLY A 170 -3.73 6.39 -12.98
C GLY A 170 -4.31 5.24 -13.79
N ALA A 171 -5.57 4.90 -13.57
CA ALA A 171 -6.27 3.86 -14.28
C ALA A 171 -7.74 4.21 -14.51
N ALA A 172 -8.31 3.67 -15.58
CA ALA A 172 -9.63 4.04 -16.08
C ALA A 172 -10.78 3.30 -15.38
N GLY A 173 -10.75 3.22 -14.05
CA GLY A 173 -11.74 2.47 -13.26
C GLY A 173 -13.08 3.19 -13.06
N SER A 174 -13.13 4.51 -13.29
CA SER A 174 -14.34 5.31 -13.10
C SER A 174 -15.35 5.18 -14.22
N GLN A 175 -14.96 4.76 -15.41
CA GLN A 175 -15.90 4.53 -16.52
C GLN A 175 -15.85 3.09 -16.99
N PRO A 176 -16.99 2.54 -17.43
CA PRO A 176 -17.03 1.22 -18.03
C PRO A 176 -16.46 1.23 -19.46
N ILE A 177 -15.20 1.66 -19.63
CA ILE A 177 -14.56 1.91 -20.93
C ILE A 177 -14.58 0.69 -21.85
N PHE A 178 -14.34 -0.51 -21.29
CA PHE A 178 -14.31 -1.75 -22.06
C PHE A 178 -15.73 -2.19 -22.43
N GLN A 179 -16.71 -2.06 -21.52
CA GLN A 179 -18.12 -2.34 -21.84
C GLN A 179 -18.64 -1.40 -22.93
N GLN A 180 -18.29 -0.12 -22.85
CA GLN A 180 -18.68 0.85 -23.86
C GLN A 180 -18.02 0.59 -25.21
N PHE A 181 -16.75 0.19 -25.24
CA PHE A 181 -16.10 -0.25 -26.46
C PHE A 181 -16.87 -1.43 -27.12
N LEU A 182 -17.26 -2.43 -26.33
CA LEU A 182 -18.03 -3.58 -26.85
C LEU A 182 -19.44 -3.16 -27.31
N LYS A 183 -20.12 -2.27 -26.58
CA LYS A 183 -21.46 -1.74 -26.96
C LYS A 183 -21.43 -0.95 -28.27
N HIS A 184 -20.34 -0.25 -28.58
CA HIS A 184 -20.20 0.53 -29.82
C HIS A 184 -19.61 -0.28 -31.00
N SER A 185 -19.18 -1.53 -30.77
CA SER A 185 -18.66 -2.40 -31.83
C SER A 185 -19.76 -2.77 -32.82
N LYS A 186 -19.54 -2.49 -34.11
CA LYS A 186 -20.47 -2.84 -35.19
C LYS A 186 -20.15 -4.19 -35.85
N ASP A 187 -18.90 -4.65 -35.75
CA ASP A 187 -18.45 -5.93 -36.28
C ASP A 187 -17.28 -6.49 -35.45
N PRO A 188 -17.49 -7.56 -34.66
CA PRO A 188 -18.76 -8.24 -34.39
C PRO A 188 -19.66 -7.42 -33.44
N VAL A 189 -20.97 -7.64 -33.52
CA VAL A 189 -21.95 -7.13 -32.55
C VAL A 189 -21.99 -8.07 -31.34
N TYR A 190 -21.75 -7.52 -30.15
CA TYR A 190 -21.74 -8.30 -28.90
C TYR A 190 -23.12 -8.35 -28.25
N SER A 191 -23.45 -9.50 -27.65
CA SER A 191 -24.66 -9.63 -26.83
C SER A 191 -24.51 -8.89 -25.50
N ILE A 192 -25.64 -8.55 -24.85
CA ILE A 192 -25.64 -7.92 -23.52
C ILE A 192 -24.85 -8.76 -22.51
N SER A 193 -24.99 -10.10 -22.58
CA SER A 193 -24.23 -11.02 -21.73
C SER A 193 -22.72 -10.92 -21.97
N GLN A 194 -22.29 -10.83 -23.24
CA GLN A 194 -20.88 -10.66 -23.59
C GLN A 194 -20.33 -9.31 -23.15
N ILE A 195 -21.09 -8.22 -23.35
CA ILE A 195 -20.72 -6.86 -22.94
C ILE A 195 -20.48 -6.80 -21.43
N ASN A 196 -21.26 -7.52 -20.62
CA ASN A 196 -21.11 -7.54 -19.17
C ASN A 196 -20.04 -8.54 -18.68
N SER A 197 -19.88 -9.68 -19.37
CA SER A 197 -18.99 -10.77 -18.91
C SER A 197 -17.55 -10.59 -19.36
N ILE A 198 -17.30 -10.13 -20.58
CA ILE A 198 -15.94 -10.01 -21.13
C ILE A 198 -15.08 -9.03 -20.33
N PRO A 199 -15.57 -7.85 -19.92
CA PRO A 199 -14.78 -6.91 -19.13
C PRO A 199 -14.40 -7.41 -17.73
N THR A 200 -14.98 -8.51 -17.25
CA THR A 200 -14.55 -9.16 -16.00
C THR A 200 -13.15 -9.77 -16.10
N THR A 201 -12.60 -9.92 -17.30
CA THR A 201 -11.21 -10.35 -17.51
C THR A 201 -10.19 -9.34 -16.98
N THR A 202 -10.48 -8.03 -17.01
CA THR A 202 -9.61 -6.99 -16.47
C THR A 202 -9.37 -7.14 -14.95
N PRO A 203 -10.41 -7.23 -14.08
CA PRO A 203 -10.19 -7.49 -12.65
C PRO A 203 -9.63 -8.90 -12.38
N ALA A 204 -9.85 -9.89 -13.24
CA ALA A 204 -9.20 -11.19 -13.10
C ALA A 204 -7.65 -11.07 -13.23
N VAL A 205 -7.17 -10.30 -14.21
CA VAL A 205 -5.74 -9.98 -14.33
C VAL A 205 -5.24 -9.20 -13.11
N GLN A 206 -6.03 -8.26 -12.59
CA GLN A 206 -5.69 -7.53 -11.38
C GLN A 206 -5.44 -8.47 -10.19
N VAL A 207 -6.30 -9.48 -9.97
CA VAL A 207 -6.12 -10.44 -8.87
C VAL A 207 -4.78 -11.19 -9.01
N VAL A 208 -4.52 -11.74 -10.19
CA VAL A 208 -3.29 -12.50 -10.46
C VAL A 208 -2.04 -11.62 -10.27
N THR A 209 -2.07 -10.41 -10.81
CA THR A 209 -0.95 -9.48 -10.73
C THR A 209 -0.73 -8.94 -9.32
N THR A 210 -1.79 -8.70 -8.54
CA THR A 210 -1.68 -8.30 -7.12
C THR A 210 -0.92 -9.34 -6.31
N LEU A 211 -1.27 -10.61 -6.45
CA LEU A 211 -0.61 -11.71 -5.76
C LEU A 211 0.83 -11.88 -6.23
N ALA A 212 1.07 -11.78 -7.55
CA ALA A 212 2.41 -11.85 -8.12
C ALA A 212 3.30 -10.71 -7.62
N TYR A 213 2.80 -9.47 -7.58
CA TYR A 213 3.56 -8.31 -7.12
C TYR A 213 3.89 -8.39 -5.63
N ALA A 214 2.94 -8.79 -4.80
CA ALA A 214 3.18 -9.01 -3.37
C ALA A 214 4.28 -10.07 -3.17
N TRP A 215 4.11 -11.24 -3.80
CA TRP A 215 5.05 -12.35 -3.66
C TRP A 215 6.45 -12.00 -4.20
N ILE A 216 6.55 -11.45 -5.41
CA ILE A 216 7.83 -11.05 -6.02
C ILE A 216 8.53 -9.99 -5.15
N SER A 217 7.76 -9.04 -4.60
CA SER A 217 8.32 -8.00 -3.74
C SER A 217 8.89 -8.56 -2.44
N ASP A 218 8.20 -9.48 -1.79
CA ASP A 218 8.62 -10.04 -0.49
C ASP A 218 9.75 -11.04 -0.64
N THR A 219 9.72 -11.87 -1.68
CA THR A 219 10.62 -13.03 -1.83
C THR A 219 11.80 -12.76 -2.75
N VAL A 220 11.53 -12.45 -4.01
CA VAL A 220 12.56 -12.32 -5.07
C VAL A 220 13.34 -11.01 -4.91
N LEU A 221 12.67 -9.95 -4.48
CA LEU A 221 13.24 -8.61 -4.40
C LEU A 221 13.65 -8.20 -2.98
N ASN A 222 13.72 -9.15 -2.03
CA ASN A 222 14.15 -8.92 -0.65
C ASN A 222 13.45 -7.72 0.03
N GLY A 223 12.14 -7.58 -0.17
CA GLY A 223 11.34 -6.48 0.40
C GLY A 223 11.39 -5.17 -0.40
N SER A 224 12.08 -5.12 -1.54
CA SER A 224 12.11 -3.92 -2.38
C SER A 224 10.76 -3.72 -3.10
N ARG A 225 10.01 -2.70 -2.68
CA ARG A 225 8.64 -2.40 -3.15
C ARG A 225 8.57 -1.67 -4.49
N TRP A 226 9.61 -0.92 -4.86
CA TRP A 226 9.58 -0.05 -6.04
C TRP A 226 9.54 -0.76 -7.42
N PRO A 227 10.17 -1.94 -7.66
CA PRO A 227 10.22 -2.53 -9.01
C PRO A 227 8.85 -2.96 -9.55
N PRO A 228 7.97 -3.64 -8.78
CA PRO A 228 6.63 -3.96 -9.25
C PRO A 228 5.80 -2.70 -9.57
N VAL A 229 5.97 -1.62 -8.80
CA VAL A 229 5.29 -0.34 -9.03
C VAL A 229 5.68 0.25 -10.39
N VAL A 230 6.98 0.30 -10.70
CA VAL A 230 7.47 0.79 -11.99
C VAL A 230 6.99 -0.12 -13.12
N PHE A 231 7.05 -1.43 -12.95
CA PHE A 231 6.58 -2.38 -13.96
C PHE A 231 5.08 -2.20 -14.26
N GLY A 232 4.22 -2.15 -13.24
CA GLY A 232 2.79 -1.93 -13.42
C GLY A 232 2.47 -0.58 -14.06
N ALA A 233 3.21 0.48 -13.69
CA ALA A 233 3.09 1.78 -14.33
C ALA A 233 3.51 1.78 -15.81
N CYS A 234 4.57 1.06 -16.17
CA CYS A 234 4.98 0.88 -17.57
C CYS A 234 3.91 0.13 -18.39
N VAL A 235 3.33 -0.93 -17.83
CA VAL A 235 2.22 -1.66 -18.47
C VAL A 235 1.02 -0.74 -18.70
N ASN A 236 0.67 0.11 -17.72
CA ASN A 236 -0.37 1.11 -17.88
C ASN A 236 -0.05 2.13 -18.97
N ILE A 237 1.19 2.65 -19.02
CA ILE A 237 1.62 3.60 -20.07
C ILE A 237 1.44 2.97 -21.44
N ILE A 238 1.96 1.75 -21.65
CA ILE A 238 1.86 1.05 -22.94
C ILE A 238 0.40 0.85 -23.34
N SER A 239 -0.44 0.41 -22.40
CA SER A 239 -1.85 0.11 -22.64
C SER A 239 -2.65 1.38 -22.96
N TYR A 240 -2.53 2.42 -22.14
CA TYR A 240 -3.33 3.64 -22.29
C TYR A 240 -2.83 4.55 -23.42
N VAL A 241 -1.52 4.57 -23.73
CA VAL A 241 -1.03 5.25 -24.93
C VAL A 241 -1.59 4.58 -26.18
N SER A 242 -1.58 3.24 -26.22
CA SER A 242 -2.15 2.49 -27.34
C SER A 242 -3.65 2.74 -27.50
N LEU A 243 -4.40 2.80 -26.40
CA LEU A 243 -5.82 3.13 -26.42
C LEU A 243 -6.08 4.60 -26.81
N ALA A 244 -5.19 5.53 -26.47
CA ALA A 244 -5.27 6.94 -26.88
C ALA A 244 -5.04 7.16 -28.39
N VAL A 245 -4.23 6.32 -29.03
CA VAL A 245 -4.03 6.34 -30.50
C VAL A 245 -5.28 5.85 -31.23
N TRP A 246 -6.07 4.99 -30.57
CA TRP A 246 -7.35 4.41 -31.00
C TRP A 246 -7.33 3.53 -32.26
N ASP A 247 -6.61 3.93 -33.31
CA ASP A 247 -6.43 3.15 -34.54
C ASP A 247 -5.29 2.13 -34.37
N ILE A 248 -5.64 0.98 -33.80
CA ILE A 248 -4.72 -0.12 -33.50
C ILE A 248 -5.38 -1.47 -33.86
N PRO A 249 -4.59 -2.52 -34.14
CA PRO A 249 -5.12 -3.85 -34.42
C PRO A 249 -6.07 -4.32 -33.31
N MET A 250 -7.19 -4.93 -33.70
CA MET A 250 -8.24 -5.36 -32.76
C MET A 250 -7.67 -6.22 -31.62
N GLY A 251 -6.80 -7.19 -31.94
CA GLY A 251 -6.14 -8.02 -30.93
C GLY A 251 -5.36 -7.21 -29.91
N TRP A 252 -4.63 -6.17 -30.34
CA TRP A 252 -3.88 -5.30 -29.44
C TRP A 252 -4.79 -4.43 -28.58
N LYS A 253 -5.90 -3.93 -29.14
CA LYS A 253 -6.91 -3.17 -28.38
C LYS A 253 -7.49 -3.99 -27.24
N TRP A 254 -7.82 -5.26 -27.52
CA TRP A 254 -8.26 -6.22 -26.50
C TRP A 254 -7.20 -6.48 -25.44
N THR A 255 -5.95 -6.71 -25.85
CA THR A 255 -4.84 -6.87 -24.91
C THR A 255 -4.70 -5.66 -24.00
N CYS A 256 -4.79 -4.44 -24.52
CA CYS A 256 -4.68 -3.21 -23.73
C CYS A 256 -5.78 -3.10 -22.67
N TYR A 257 -7.04 -3.40 -22.99
CA TYR A 257 -8.15 -3.37 -22.01
C TYR A 257 -8.02 -4.46 -20.94
N ILE A 258 -7.49 -5.63 -21.29
CA ILE A 258 -7.33 -6.76 -20.36
C ILE A 258 -6.12 -6.52 -19.44
N ILE A 259 -4.97 -6.16 -20.02
CA ILE A 259 -3.70 -6.01 -19.29
C ILE A 259 -3.66 -4.73 -18.46
N SER A 260 -4.49 -3.73 -18.74
CA SER A 260 -4.62 -2.54 -17.88
C SER A 260 -5.04 -2.87 -16.45
N GLY A 261 -5.64 -4.05 -16.22
CA GLY A 261 -5.90 -4.58 -14.87
C GLY A 261 -4.63 -4.79 -14.04
N ALA A 262 -3.50 -5.06 -14.69
CA ALA A 262 -2.20 -5.23 -14.03
C ALA A 262 -1.78 -3.98 -13.24
N GLY A 263 -2.10 -2.78 -13.75
CA GLY A 263 -1.76 -1.53 -13.08
C GLY A 263 -2.47 -1.34 -11.74
N PHE A 264 -3.67 -1.90 -11.56
CA PHE A 264 -4.46 -1.78 -10.33
C PHE A 264 -3.98 -2.70 -9.20
N GLY A 265 -3.16 -3.72 -9.51
CA GLY A 265 -2.67 -4.67 -8.52
C GLY A 265 -1.64 -4.12 -7.53
N LEU A 266 -1.32 -2.82 -7.61
CA LEU A 266 -0.29 -2.16 -6.80
C LEU A 266 -0.81 -1.60 -5.47
N SER A 267 -2.12 -1.51 -5.24
CA SER A 267 -2.70 -0.83 -4.07
C SER A 267 -2.14 -1.33 -2.74
N GLY A 268 -2.18 -2.65 -2.53
CA GLY A 268 -1.69 -3.28 -1.30
C GLY A 268 -0.18 -3.09 -1.11
N LEU A 269 0.58 -3.12 -2.20
CA LEU A 269 2.03 -2.94 -2.18
C LEU A 269 2.42 -1.51 -1.77
N LEU A 270 1.70 -0.50 -2.28
CA LEU A 270 1.95 0.90 -1.94
C LEU A 270 1.60 1.21 -0.49
N MET A 271 0.51 0.64 0.02
CA MET A 271 0.13 0.77 1.43
C MET A 271 1.14 0.07 2.35
N ALA A 272 1.63 -1.12 1.97
CA ALA A 272 2.70 -1.81 2.69
C ALA A 272 3.99 -0.96 2.70
N TRP A 273 4.36 -0.38 1.56
CA TRP A 273 5.55 0.46 1.48
C TRP A 273 5.46 1.72 2.35
N ALA A 274 4.30 2.40 2.37
CA ALA A 274 4.07 3.53 3.26
C ALA A 274 4.10 3.14 4.74
N HIS A 275 3.56 1.97 5.09
CA HIS A 275 3.66 1.41 6.44
C HIS A 275 5.10 1.15 6.89
N GLU A 276 5.96 0.67 5.98
CA GLU A 276 7.39 0.43 6.24
C GLU A 276 8.16 1.74 6.41
N ILE A 277 7.92 2.73 5.53
CA ILE A 277 8.57 4.05 5.59
C ILE A 277 8.22 4.75 6.91
N CYS A 278 6.95 4.75 7.30
CA CYS A 278 6.50 5.40 8.54
C CYS A 278 6.56 4.48 9.76
N SER A 279 7.40 3.44 9.78
CA SER A 279 7.39 2.44 10.86
C SER A 279 7.89 2.97 12.22
N GLU A 280 8.69 4.05 12.23
CA GLU A 280 9.29 4.61 13.44
C GLU A 280 8.31 5.44 14.29
N ASP A 281 7.35 6.11 13.64
CA ASP A 281 6.40 7.02 14.29
C ASP A 281 4.96 6.59 13.98
N ASN A 282 4.27 6.08 15.01
CA ASN A 282 2.91 5.58 14.89
C ASN A 282 1.90 6.68 14.53
N GLU A 283 2.12 7.91 14.99
CA GLU A 283 1.24 9.04 14.69
C GLU A 283 1.42 9.47 13.23
N GLU A 284 2.68 9.63 12.79
CA GLU A 284 3.02 9.93 11.39
C GLU A 284 2.44 8.87 10.44
N ARG A 285 2.65 7.58 10.75
CA ARG A 285 2.08 6.46 10.00
C ARG A 285 0.58 6.57 9.81
N SER A 286 -0.14 6.81 10.90
CA SER A 286 -1.60 6.88 10.84
C SER A 286 -2.10 8.06 10.02
N LEU A 287 -1.44 9.22 10.14
CA LEU A 287 -1.83 10.42 9.42
C LEU A 287 -1.50 10.33 7.93
N VAL A 288 -0.31 9.84 7.59
CA VAL A 288 0.14 9.68 6.20
C VAL A 288 -0.79 8.72 5.45
N ILE A 289 -1.13 7.59 6.07
CA ILE A 289 -1.94 6.55 5.41
C ILE A 289 -3.40 6.97 5.24
N GLY A 290 -3.96 7.64 6.24
CA GLY A 290 -5.26 8.29 6.10
C GLY A 290 -5.26 9.31 4.96
N SER A 291 -4.24 10.19 4.94
CA SER A 291 -4.10 11.23 3.91
C SER A 291 -3.95 10.65 2.50
N MET A 292 -3.19 9.56 2.35
CA MET A 292 -3.05 8.84 1.07
C MET A 292 -4.42 8.44 0.53
N ASN A 293 -5.23 7.77 1.35
CA ASN A 293 -6.54 7.27 0.94
C ASN A 293 -7.53 8.42 0.66
N GLU A 294 -7.63 9.37 1.59
CA GLU A 294 -8.57 10.49 1.49
C GLU A 294 -8.31 11.34 0.24
N MET A 295 -7.06 11.73 0.01
CA MET A 295 -6.72 12.55 -1.15
C MET A 295 -6.95 11.84 -2.48
N ALA A 296 -6.76 10.51 -2.54
CA ALA A 296 -7.08 9.75 -3.74
C ALA A 296 -8.56 9.84 -4.10
N TYR A 297 -9.46 9.74 -3.11
CA TYR A 297 -10.90 9.88 -3.34
C TYR A 297 -11.33 11.32 -3.61
N VAL A 298 -10.65 12.32 -3.04
CA VAL A 298 -10.87 13.74 -3.39
C VAL A 298 -10.62 13.96 -4.89
N PHE A 299 -9.52 13.45 -5.43
CA PHE A 299 -9.26 13.50 -6.87
C PHE A 299 -10.29 12.70 -7.68
N GLN A 300 -10.69 11.54 -7.18
CA GLN A 300 -11.69 10.69 -7.84
C GLN A 300 -13.09 11.34 -7.89
N ALA A 301 -13.39 12.33 -7.04
CA ALA A 301 -14.65 13.05 -7.05
C ALA A 301 -14.78 14.01 -8.25
N TRP A 302 -13.71 14.66 -8.70
CA TRP A 302 -13.80 15.67 -9.76
C TRP A 302 -13.05 15.30 -11.04
N LEU A 303 -11.95 14.54 -10.95
CA LEU A 303 -11.11 14.25 -12.11
C LEU A 303 -11.89 13.51 -13.21
N PRO A 304 -12.69 12.46 -12.92
CA PRO A 304 -13.47 11.78 -13.96
C PRO A 304 -14.49 12.66 -14.67
N LEU A 305 -15.05 13.68 -13.99
CA LEU A 305 -15.99 14.63 -14.60
C LEU A 305 -15.33 15.45 -15.72
N VAL A 306 -14.01 15.66 -15.60
CA VAL A 306 -13.23 16.42 -16.58
C VAL A 306 -12.69 15.52 -17.69
N VAL A 307 -12.13 14.37 -17.32
CA VAL A 307 -11.34 13.56 -18.27
C VAL A 307 -12.11 12.41 -18.92
N TRP A 308 -13.19 11.94 -18.27
CA TRP A 308 -14.00 10.81 -18.73
C TRP A 308 -15.41 11.24 -19.10
N GLN A 309 -15.53 12.28 -19.92
CA GLN A 309 -16.83 12.80 -20.35
C GLN A 309 -17.52 11.83 -21.29
N GLN A 310 -18.82 11.56 -21.07
CA GLN A 310 -19.54 10.56 -21.89
C GLN A 310 -19.65 10.96 -23.37
N VAL A 311 -19.60 12.26 -23.66
CA VAL A 311 -19.61 12.80 -25.04
C VAL A 311 -18.38 12.39 -25.84
N ASP A 312 -17.26 12.11 -25.16
CA ASP A 312 -16.00 11.68 -25.79
C ASP A 312 -15.93 10.14 -25.93
N GLY A 313 -16.96 9.41 -25.47
CA GLY A 313 -17.02 7.95 -25.59
C GLY A 313 -17.29 7.51 -27.03
N PRO A 314 -16.71 6.38 -27.50
CA PRO A 314 -15.90 5.40 -26.77
C PRO A 314 -14.39 5.65 -26.77
N GLU A 315 -13.91 6.69 -27.46
CA GLU A 315 -12.47 6.92 -27.65
C GLU A 315 -11.79 7.53 -26.43
N TYR A 316 -12.52 8.31 -25.62
CA TYR A 316 -12.08 8.87 -24.34
C TYR A 316 -10.64 9.41 -24.32
N ARG A 317 -10.21 10.03 -25.42
CA ARG A 317 -8.80 10.37 -25.65
C ARG A 317 -8.19 11.23 -24.53
N LYS A 318 -8.95 12.19 -23.98
CA LYS A 318 -8.54 13.02 -22.83
C LYS A 318 -8.28 12.19 -21.57
N GLY A 319 -9.14 11.22 -21.31
CA GLY A 319 -9.04 10.26 -20.21
C GLY A 319 -7.77 9.43 -20.34
N PHE A 320 -7.55 8.80 -21.50
CA PHE A 320 -6.37 7.98 -21.74
C PHE A 320 -5.05 8.75 -21.62
N ILE A 321 -4.96 9.96 -22.18
CA ILE A 321 -3.77 10.81 -22.02
C ILE A 321 -3.53 11.15 -20.54
N THR A 322 -4.59 11.49 -19.80
CA THR A 322 -4.44 11.87 -18.39
C THR A 322 -3.91 10.71 -17.55
N VAL A 323 -4.45 9.50 -17.71
CA VAL A 323 -4.00 8.34 -16.93
C VAL A 323 -2.58 7.91 -17.32
N THR A 324 -2.16 8.11 -18.58
CA THR A 324 -0.76 7.94 -18.99
C THR A 324 0.15 8.93 -18.27
N VAL A 325 -0.22 10.22 -18.23
CA VAL A 325 0.57 11.25 -17.53
C VAL A 325 0.67 10.93 -16.04
N LEU A 326 -0.43 10.53 -15.39
CA LEU A 326 -0.43 10.11 -13.99
C LEU A 326 0.47 8.88 -13.77
N SER A 327 0.52 7.94 -14.72
CA SER A 327 1.43 6.79 -14.66
C SER A 327 2.89 7.20 -14.80
N VAL A 328 3.21 8.21 -15.60
CA VAL A 328 4.58 8.78 -15.69
C VAL A 328 4.96 9.47 -14.37
N ILE A 329 4.05 10.26 -13.79
CA ILE A 329 4.27 10.89 -12.48
C ILE A 329 4.42 9.84 -11.38
N LEU A 330 3.69 8.72 -11.47
CA LEU A 330 3.85 7.59 -10.55
C LEU A 330 5.28 7.02 -10.62
N ILE A 331 5.86 6.84 -11.82
CA ILE A 331 7.24 6.36 -11.96
C ILE A 331 8.23 7.37 -11.36
N ILE A 332 8.09 8.66 -11.70
CA ILE A 332 8.97 9.72 -11.19
C ILE A 332 8.90 9.78 -9.67
N SER A 333 7.69 9.86 -9.10
CA SER A 333 7.50 9.90 -7.65
C SER A 333 8.04 8.64 -6.96
N THR A 334 7.91 7.45 -7.58
CA THR A 334 8.48 6.21 -7.05
C THR A 334 10.00 6.28 -6.91
N PHE A 335 10.70 6.81 -7.93
CA PHE A 335 12.15 6.99 -7.86
C PHE A 335 12.58 8.06 -6.86
N VAL A 336 11.81 9.15 -6.73
CA VAL A 336 12.06 10.19 -5.71
C VAL A 336 11.89 9.65 -4.30
N VAL A 337 10.80 8.91 -4.04
CA VAL A 337 10.55 8.25 -2.74
C VAL A 337 11.68 7.27 -2.43
N ARG A 338 12.10 6.46 -3.41
CA ARG A 338 13.25 5.55 -3.24
C ARG A 338 14.53 6.30 -2.88
N PHE A 339 14.82 7.40 -3.57
CA PHE A 339 16.02 8.20 -3.32
C PHE A 339 16.02 8.79 -1.90
N LEU A 340 14.91 9.39 -1.48
CA LEU A 340 14.78 9.99 -0.15
C LEU A 340 14.80 8.93 0.95
N HIS A 341 14.11 7.81 0.75
CA HIS A 341 14.13 6.69 1.70
C HIS A 341 15.53 6.12 1.88
N ASN A 342 16.27 5.93 0.80
CA ASN A 342 17.66 5.46 0.88
C ASN A 342 18.56 6.47 1.60
N ARG A 343 18.37 7.77 1.34
CA ARG A 343 19.12 8.84 2.03
C ARG A 343 18.80 8.89 3.52
N GLU A 344 17.55 8.62 3.91
CA GLU A 344 17.12 8.56 5.31
C GLU A 344 17.74 7.36 6.02
N LYS A 345 17.69 6.17 5.41
CA LYS A 345 18.38 4.97 5.92
C LYS A 345 19.87 5.18 6.12
N LEU A 346 20.55 5.83 5.17
CA LEU A 346 21.98 6.13 5.29
C LEU A 346 22.29 7.09 6.44
N ARG A 347 21.45 8.12 6.64
CA ARG A 347 21.59 9.07 7.76
C ARG A 347 21.42 8.38 9.11
N GLN A 348 20.42 7.50 9.23
CA GLN A 348 20.19 6.72 10.43
C GLN A 348 21.36 5.77 10.71
N GLY A 349 21.88 5.09 9.68
CA GLY A 349 23.05 4.22 9.81
C GLY A 349 24.28 4.96 10.31
N ASN A 350 24.54 6.17 9.78
CA ASN A 350 25.66 7.00 10.24
C ASN A 350 25.48 7.45 11.70
N GLN A 351 24.26 7.83 12.12
CA GLN A 351 23.99 8.25 13.49
C GLN A 351 24.17 7.11 14.51
N ILE A 352 23.75 5.89 14.15
CA ILE A 352 23.96 4.71 14.99
C ILE A 352 25.46 4.42 15.13
N GLN A 353 26.21 4.50 14.02
CA GLN A 353 27.65 4.27 14.02
C GLN A 353 28.42 5.34 14.82
N GLU A 354 28.00 6.61 14.73
CA GLU A 354 28.55 7.69 15.56
C GLU A 354 28.28 7.45 17.05
N ALA A 355 27.07 7.05 17.43
CA ALA A 355 26.71 6.73 18.82
C ALA A 355 27.50 5.53 19.37
N GLU A 356 27.69 4.45 18.58
CA GLU A 356 28.52 3.31 18.97
C GLU A 356 30.00 3.69 19.15
N THR A 357 30.50 4.62 18.33
CA THR A 357 31.89 5.11 18.42
C THR A 357 32.09 5.98 19.66
N GLU A 358 31.11 6.82 20.01
CA GLU A 358 31.14 7.62 21.24
C GLU A 358 31.09 6.74 22.49
N ASP A 359 30.21 5.73 22.55
CA ASP A 359 30.12 4.78 23.67
C ASP A 359 31.44 4.01 23.85
N HIS A 360 32.05 3.51 22.76
CA HIS A 360 33.36 2.83 22.82
C HIS A 360 34.51 3.74 23.24
N SER A 361 34.44 5.05 22.96
CA SER A 361 35.45 6.02 23.39
C SER A 361 35.32 6.38 24.88
N SER A 362 34.11 6.31 25.43
CA SER A 362 33.83 6.60 26.85
C SER A 362 34.22 5.46 27.81
N ASP A 363 34.38 4.24 27.29
CA ASP A 363 34.70 3.03 28.08
C ASP A 363 36.21 2.72 28.17
N SER A 364 37.06 3.67 27.73
CA SER A 364 38.51 3.59 27.99
C SER A 364 38.78 3.91 29.47
N PRO A 365 39.30 2.97 30.29
CA PRO A 365 39.57 3.24 31.70
C PRO A 365 40.59 4.38 31.80
N GLY A 366 40.16 5.49 32.39
CA GLY A 366 41.00 6.65 32.63
C GLY A 366 42.32 6.23 33.25
N ARG A 367 43.42 6.52 32.55
CA ARG A 367 44.75 6.55 33.15
C ARG A 367 44.71 7.52 34.31
N ILE A 368 44.60 7.01 35.53
CA ILE A 368 44.96 7.74 36.74
C ILE A 368 46.45 8.05 36.61
N SER A 369 46.77 9.28 36.23
CA SER A 369 48.12 9.82 36.34
C SER A 369 48.46 9.94 37.83
N ILE A 370 49.19 8.94 38.33
CA ILE A 370 49.78 8.97 39.67
C ILE A 370 50.87 10.06 39.63
N GLU A 371 50.53 11.23 40.17
CA GLU A 371 51.47 12.32 40.40
C GLU A 371 52.36 11.93 41.60
N THR A 372 53.57 11.45 41.31
CA THR A 372 54.58 11.14 42.33
C THR A 372 55.16 12.43 42.90
N LYS A 373 54.72 12.83 44.10
CA LYS A 373 55.38 13.88 44.88
C LYS A 373 56.77 13.41 45.34
N PRO A 374 57.85 14.20 45.16
CA PRO A 374 59.15 13.86 45.71
C PRO A 374 59.17 14.14 47.23
N ILE A 375 59.66 13.15 47.98
CA ILE A 375 59.95 13.25 49.41
C ILE A 375 61.20 14.12 49.57
N LYS A 376 61.09 15.23 50.31
CA LYS A 376 62.24 16.03 50.75
C LYS A 376 62.87 15.38 51.98
N SER A 377 64.17 15.07 51.90
CA SER A 377 65.07 14.92 53.04
C SER A 377 65.67 16.28 53.41
#